data_AF-A0A1S0THY2-F1
#
_entry.id   AF-A0A1S0THY2-F1
#
_cell.length_a   1.000
_cell.length_b   1.000
_cell.length_c   1.000
_cell.angle_alpha   90.00
_cell.angle_beta   90.00
_cell.angle_gamma   90.00
#
_symmetry.space_group_name_H-M   'P 1'
#
loop_
_entity.id
_entity.type
_entity.pdbx_description
1 polymer ?
#
loop_
_entity_poly.entity_id
_entity_poly.type
_entity_poly.pdbx_seq_one_letter_code
_entity_poly.pdbx_strand_id
1 'polypeptide(L)' 'VIPQLSSPQTSKFKCLPNGCCDEHQWCRFWASIGECTANPDWMTGNCQLACNTCNVGKQQG' A
#
# COMPACT_ATOMS: atom_id res chain seq x y z
N VAL A 1 -11.84 -6.56 -26.94
CA VAL A 1 -10.41 -6.90 -26.79
C VAL A 1 -9.93 -6.22 -25.50
N ILE A 2 -9.67 -6.82 -24.35
CA ILE A 2 -9.73 -8.18 -23.79
C ILE A 2 -10.37 -7.98 -22.38
N PRO A 3 -11.33 -8.79 -21.94
CA PRO A 3 -11.83 -8.74 -20.56
C PRO A 3 -10.78 -9.40 -19.66
N GLN A 4 -10.13 -8.64 -18.78
CA GLN A 4 -9.24 -9.22 -17.77
C GLN A 4 -9.97 -9.23 -16.42
N LEU A 5 -10.82 -10.26 -16.27
CA LEU A 5 -11.01 -10.93 -14.99
C LEU A 5 -9.67 -11.67 -14.72
N SER A 6 -8.99 -11.63 -13.56
CA SER A 6 -9.37 -12.22 -12.26
C SER A 6 -8.19 -12.07 -11.26
N SER A 7 -8.37 -11.46 -10.06
CA SER A 7 -8.54 -12.08 -8.71
C SER A 7 -7.22 -12.36 -7.94
N PRO A 8 -7.10 -12.10 -6.61
CA PRO A 8 -8.02 -12.56 -5.55
C PRO A 8 -8.73 -11.45 -4.77
N GLN A 9 -9.83 -11.83 -4.14
CA GLN A 9 -10.60 -11.00 -3.23
C GLN A 9 -9.80 -10.65 -1.96
N THR A 10 -9.42 -9.38 -1.78
CA THR A 10 -9.15 -8.81 -0.45
C THR A 10 -9.82 -7.45 -0.19
N SER A 11 -10.53 -6.86 -1.18
CA SER A 11 -11.58 -5.81 -1.11
C SER A 11 -11.52 -4.64 -0.09
N LYS A 12 -10.45 -4.42 0.69
CA LYS A 12 -10.31 -3.32 1.68
C LYS A 12 -8.93 -2.67 1.72
N PHE A 13 -8.04 -3.07 0.84
CA PHE A 13 -6.69 -2.52 0.75
C PHE A 13 -6.73 -1.21 -0.02
N LYS A 14 -6.23 -0.14 0.63
CA LYS A 14 -6.22 1.20 0.04
C LYS A 14 -5.07 1.25 -0.96
N CYS A 15 -5.39 1.64 -2.18
CA CYS A 15 -4.42 1.82 -3.26
C CYS A 15 -4.67 3.15 -3.96
N LEU A 16 -3.60 3.87 -4.25
CA LEU A 16 -3.60 5.05 -5.11
C LEU A 16 -3.30 4.64 -6.57
N PRO A 17 -3.76 5.41 -7.57
CA PRO A 17 -3.51 5.12 -8.99
C PRO A 17 -2.02 5.06 -9.39
N ASN A 18 -1.14 5.66 -8.60
CA ASN A 18 0.31 5.62 -8.79
C ASN A 18 0.96 4.31 -8.32
N GLY A 19 0.16 3.30 -7.97
CA GLY A 19 0.63 2.01 -7.47
C GLY A 19 1.00 2.02 -5.98
N CYS A 20 0.77 3.12 -5.26
CA CYS A 20 1.01 3.14 -3.82
C CYS A 20 -0.13 2.46 -3.07
N CYS A 21 0.18 1.41 -2.30
CA CYS A 21 -0.83 0.56 -1.66
C CYS A 21 -0.50 0.19 -0.21
N ASP A 22 -1.55 -0.02 0.57
CA ASP A 22 -1.51 -0.86 1.77
C ASP A 22 -1.95 -2.26 1.39
N GLU A 23 -1.05 -3.24 1.39
CA GLU A 23 -1.30 -4.62 0.99
C GLU A 23 -1.80 -5.50 2.15
N HIS A 24 -1.96 -4.93 3.34
CA HIS A 24 -2.43 -5.66 4.52
C HIS A 24 -3.45 -4.88 5.37
N GLN A 25 -4.47 -5.56 5.89
CA GLN A 25 -5.58 -4.92 6.65
C GLN A 25 -5.10 -4.25 7.94
N TRP A 26 -3.97 -4.73 8.48
CA TRP A 26 -3.38 -4.24 9.72
C TRP A 26 -2.36 -3.11 9.51
N CYS A 27 -2.10 -2.68 8.27
CA CYS A 27 -1.13 -1.61 7.99
C CYS A 27 -1.37 -0.36 8.84
N ARG A 28 -2.63 0.07 8.99
CA ARG A 28 -2.98 1.21 9.85
C ARG A 28 -2.71 0.97 11.33
N PHE A 29 -3.02 -0.23 11.83
CA PHE A 29 -2.78 -0.58 13.22
C PHE A 29 -1.27 -0.63 13.51
N TRP A 30 -0.51 -1.33 12.67
CA TRP A 30 0.94 -1.43 12.78
C TRP A 30 1.62 -0.08 12.69
N ALA A 31 1.23 0.77 11.74
CA ALA A 31 1.71 2.14 11.68
C ALA A 31 1.38 2.92 12.96
N SER A 32 0.17 2.75 13.53
CA SER A 32 -0.24 3.44 14.76
C SER A 32 0.53 3.04 16.01
N ILE A 33 1.11 1.83 16.03
CA ILE A 33 1.97 1.34 17.13
C ILE A 33 3.46 1.51 16.84
N GLY A 34 3.85 2.16 15.73
CA GLY A 34 5.23 2.52 15.42
C GLY A 34 6.01 1.55 14.53
N GLU A 35 5.35 0.59 13.88
CA GLU A 35 6.03 -0.40 13.03
C GLU A 35 6.74 0.22 11.82
N CYS A 36 6.32 1.41 11.36
CA CYS A 36 7.04 2.12 10.30
C CYS A 36 8.51 2.40 10.64
N THR A 37 8.83 2.52 11.94
CA THR A 37 10.19 2.74 12.44
C THR A 37 10.81 1.46 12.99
N ALA A 38 10.03 0.63 13.67
CA ALA A 38 10.52 -0.61 14.27
C ALA A 38 10.76 -1.72 13.23
N ASN A 39 10.01 -1.72 12.13
CA ASN A 39 10.06 -2.70 11.05
C ASN A 39 9.90 -2.05 9.66
N PRO A 40 10.81 -1.13 9.29
CA PRO A 40 10.70 -0.34 8.07
C PRO A 40 10.76 -1.21 6.81
N ASP A 41 11.56 -2.29 6.79
CA ASP A 41 11.72 -3.15 5.62
C ASP A 41 10.41 -3.83 5.23
N TRP A 42 9.67 -4.33 6.21
CA TRP A 42 8.37 -4.94 5.95
C TRP A 42 7.32 -3.88 5.61
N MET A 43 7.27 -2.80 6.38
CA MET A 43 6.23 -1.78 6.24
C MET A 43 6.36 -0.96 4.95
N THR A 44 7.57 -0.66 4.48
CA THR A 44 7.80 0.11 3.26
C THR A 44 7.35 -0.63 2.00
N GLY A 45 7.41 -1.97 1.99
CA GLY A 45 6.92 -2.79 0.89
C GLY A 45 5.41 -3.01 0.94
N ASN A 46 4.88 -3.30 2.14
CA ASN A 46 3.52 -3.80 2.33
C ASN A 46 2.51 -2.73 2.78
N CYS A 47 2.96 -1.60 3.33
CA CYS A 47 2.12 -0.62 4.02
C CYS A 47 2.48 0.81 3.64
N GLN A 48 2.60 1.05 2.33
CA GLN A 48 3.20 2.25 1.79
C GLN A 48 2.39 3.51 2.11
N LEU A 49 1.05 3.40 2.16
CA LEU A 49 0.20 4.52 2.54
C LEU A 49 0.20 4.75 4.04
N ALA A 50 0.15 3.68 4.84
CA ALA A 50 0.17 3.78 6.29
C ALA A 50 1.48 4.39 6.82
N CYS A 51 2.60 4.12 6.16
CA CYS A 51 3.91 4.69 6.52
C CYS A 51 4.34 5.91 5.71
N ASN A 52 3.50 6.40 4.79
CA ASN A 52 3.82 7.53 3.90
C ASN A 52 5.13 7.34 3.11
N THR A 53 5.40 6.10 2.68
CA THR A 53 6.62 5.74 1.91
C THR A 53 6.36 5.71 0.41
N CYS A 54 5.18 6.14 -0.03
CA CYS A 54 4.89 6.31 -1.45
C CYS A 54 5.96 7.20 -2.10
N ASN A 55 6.69 6.68 -3.08
CA ASN A 55 7.56 7.50 -3.90
C ASN A 55 6.68 8.42 -4.77
N VAL A 56 6.68 9.73 -4.48
CA VAL A 56 6.03 10.74 -5.32
C VAL A 56 6.92 11.00 -6.55
N GLY A 57 7.07 9.99 -7.40
CA GLY A 57 7.81 10.06 -8.65
C GLY A 57 6.91 10.53 -9.80
N LYS A 58 6.80 11.85 -9.96
CA LYS A 58 6.52 12.59 -11.21
C LYS A 58 5.42 12.07 -12.18
N GLN A 59 4.27 12.74 -12.10
CA GLN A 59 3.38 13.21 -13.18
C GLN A 59 2.75 12.21 -14.16
N GLN A 60 1.41 12.27 -14.27
CA GLN A 60 0.72 12.84 -15.44
C GLN A 60 -0.67 13.25 -14.93
N GLY A 61 -0.97 14.54 -14.77
CA GLY A 61 -1.45 15.40 -15.86
C GLY A 61 -2.94 15.62 -15.66
#